data_AF-A0A7W0UP84-F1
#
_entry.id   AF-A0A7W0UP84-F1
#
_cell.length_a   1.000
_cell.length_b   1.000
_cell.length_c   1.000
_cell.angle_alpha   90.00
_cell.angle_beta   90.00
_cell.angle_gamma   90.00
#
_symmetry.space_group_name_H-M   'P 1'
#
loop_
_entity.id
_entity.type
_entity.pdbx_description
1 polymer ?
#
loop_
_entity_poly.entity_id
_entity_poly.type
_entity_poly.pdbx_seq_one_letter_code
_entity_poly.pdbx_strand_id
1 'polypeptide(L)'
;MSGDVRVLPLRGIPELEKGDDLGALIVAAAEPGGGFELGDILVVAQKAVSKVEGQVVHLSDVEPSARACELAGGDDARRIEVILRESREIVRTRPPLVIAETKHGFVCASAGVDASNAKGPDTLVLLPIDPDASARRLRDRVRELAGAAVGVIVSDSF
;
A
#
# COMPACT_ATOMS: atom_id res chain seq x y z
N MET A 1 18.47 -31.80 3.92
CA MET A 1 18.54 -30.67 4.87
C MET A 1 17.11 -30.24 5.14
N SER A 2 16.56 -30.46 6.33
CA SER A 2 15.34 -29.76 6.71
C SER A 2 15.78 -28.39 7.21
N GLY A 3 15.48 -27.34 6.44
CA GLY A 3 15.68 -25.96 6.89
C GLY A 3 14.45 -25.53 7.68
N ASP A 4 14.66 -24.95 8.86
CA ASP A 4 13.60 -24.34 9.64
C ASP A 4 13.26 -22.97 9.04
N VAL A 5 11.97 -22.62 9.00
CA VAL A 5 11.48 -21.30 8.59
C VAL A 5 10.86 -20.61 9.80
N ARG A 6 11.26 -19.35 10.05
CA ARG A 6 10.68 -18.49 11.08
C ARG A 6 10.00 -17.31 10.44
N VAL A 7 8.81 -16.95 10.94
CA VAL A 7 8.07 -15.76 10.52
C VAL A 7 7.82 -14.92 11.76
N LEU A 8 8.39 -13.71 11.78
CA LEU A 8 8.37 -12.82 12.94
C LEU A 8 7.59 -11.54 12.60
N PRO A 9 6.56 -11.17 13.36
CA PRO A 9 5.89 -9.89 13.17
C PRO A 9 6.74 -8.75 13.74
N LEU A 10 6.89 -7.67 12.98
CA LEU A 10 7.45 -6.42 13.48
C LEU A 10 6.37 -5.65 14.24
N ARG A 11 6.65 -5.31 15.50
CA ARG A 11 5.71 -4.63 16.41
C ARG A 11 6.24 -3.25 16.78
N GLY A 12 5.35 -2.36 17.21
CA GLY A 12 5.72 -1.03 17.69
C GLY A 12 5.98 0.00 16.59
N ILE A 13 5.66 -0.31 15.33
CA ILE A 13 5.63 0.69 14.26
C ILE A 13 4.43 1.62 14.51
N PRO A 14 4.63 2.95 14.58
CA PRO A 14 3.55 3.92 14.84
C PRO A 14 2.63 4.07 13.63
N GLU A 15 1.58 4.87 13.78
CA GLU A 15 0.78 5.31 12.63
C GLU A 15 1.64 6.13 11.68
N LEU A 16 1.68 5.72 10.40
CA LEU A 16 2.58 6.30 9.41
C LEU A 16 2.01 7.57 8.77
N GLU A 17 2.87 8.55 8.57
CA GLU A 17 2.59 9.81 7.90
C GLU A 17 3.45 9.97 6.64
N LYS A 18 3.01 10.88 5.76
CA LYS A 18 3.78 11.26 4.59
C LYS A 18 5.15 11.79 5.02
N GLY A 19 6.21 11.21 4.44
CA GLY A 19 7.60 11.61 4.70
C GLY A 19 8.29 10.86 5.83
N ASP A 20 7.61 9.96 6.54
CA ASP A 20 8.26 9.13 7.56
C ASP A 20 9.34 8.22 6.93
N ASP A 21 10.46 8.05 7.63
CA ASP A 21 11.50 7.08 7.25
C ASP A 21 11.05 5.65 7.64
N LEU A 22 10.27 5.03 6.75
CA LEU A 22 9.76 3.67 6.94
C LEU A 22 10.89 2.65 7.16
N GLY A 23 12.05 2.82 6.52
CA GLY A 23 13.18 1.92 6.69
C GLY A 23 13.74 1.99 8.11
N ALA A 24 13.92 3.20 8.65
CA ALA A 24 14.37 3.39 10.03
C ALA A 24 13.38 2.83 11.05
N LEU A 25 12.07 3.04 10.85
CA LEU A 25 11.03 2.49 11.72
C LEU A 25 11.02 0.95 11.71
N ILE A 26 11.19 0.34 10.54
CA ILE A 26 11.26 -1.11 10.37
C ILE A 26 12.49 -1.70 11.07
N VAL A 27 13.67 -1.09 10.88
CA VAL A 27 14.91 -1.52 11.54
C VAL A 27 14.76 -1.44 13.06
N ALA A 28 14.27 -0.32 13.59
CA ALA A 28 14.03 -0.16 15.01
C ALA A 28 13.03 -1.19 15.57
N ALA A 29 11.99 -1.53 14.81
CA ALA A 29 11.01 -2.55 15.18
C ALA A 29 11.55 -3.98 15.16
N ALA A 30 12.64 -4.24 14.42
CA ALA A 30 13.29 -5.55 14.34
C ALA A 30 14.29 -5.80 15.48
N GLU A 31 14.88 -4.75 16.07
CA GLU A 31 15.87 -4.86 17.16
C GLU A 31 15.44 -5.78 18.32
N PRO A 32 14.21 -5.71 18.87
CA PRO A 32 13.79 -6.60 19.95
C PRO A 32 13.75 -8.09 19.57
N GLY A 33 13.67 -8.39 18.26
CA GLY A 33 13.67 -9.73 17.69
C GLY A 33 15.06 -10.25 17.28
N GLY A 34 16.12 -9.46 17.50
CA GLY A 34 17.49 -9.79 17.09
C GLY A 34 17.97 -9.08 15.82
N GLY A 35 17.17 -8.17 15.26
CA GLY A 35 17.53 -7.43 14.04
C GLY A 35 17.34 -8.24 12.76
N PHE A 36 17.94 -7.76 11.67
CA PHE A 36 17.92 -8.43 10.37
C PHE A 36 19.20 -9.23 10.13
N GLU A 37 19.06 -10.39 9.49
CA GLU A 37 20.15 -11.25 9.06
C GLU A 37 20.27 -11.30 7.52
N LEU A 38 21.42 -11.78 7.03
CA LEU A 38 21.63 -12.00 5.59
C LEU A 38 20.64 -13.02 5.05
N GLY A 39 19.88 -12.63 4.02
CA GLY A 39 18.93 -13.52 3.36
C GLY A 39 17.52 -13.50 3.95
N ASP A 40 17.28 -12.71 4.99
CA ASP A 40 15.92 -12.46 5.48
C ASP A 40 15.04 -11.82 4.41
N ILE A 41 13.73 -12.02 4.53
CA ILE A 41 12.72 -11.42 3.65
C ILE A 41 11.81 -10.52 4.48
N LEU A 42 11.85 -9.24 4.18
CA LEU A 42 10.95 -8.24 4.72
C LEU A 42 9.69 -8.16 3.86
N VAL A 43 8.52 -8.45 4.44
CA VAL A 43 7.22 -8.28 3.78
C VAL A 43 6.52 -7.08 4.39
N VAL A 44 6.16 -6.10 3.55
CA VAL A 44 5.55 -4.84 3.96
C VAL A 44 4.20 -4.67 3.25
N ALA A 45 3.15 -4.36 3.99
CA ALA A 45 1.87 -4.02 3.40
C ALA A 45 1.97 -2.73 2.58
N GLN A 46 1.39 -2.70 1.38
CA GLN A 46 1.47 -1.54 0.48
C GLN A 46 1.01 -0.25 1.15
N LYS A 47 -0.01 -0.31 2.02
CA LYS A 47 -0.54 0.87 2.73
C LYS A 47 0.53 1.59 3.54
N ALA A 48 1.49 0.85 4.12
CA ALA A 48 2.59 1.46 4.85
C ALA A 48 3.48 2.28 3.91
N VAL A 49 3.80 1.71 2.74
CA VAL A 49 4.56 2.39 1.67
C VAL A 49 3.77 3.59 1.14
N SER A 50 2.50 3.40 0.80
CA SER A 50 1.62 4.45 0.26
C SER A 50 1.48 5.63 1.19
N LYS A 51 1.31 5.40 2.50
CA LYS A 51 1.21 6.49 3.49
C LYS A 51 2.48 7.34 3.51
N VAL A 52 3.66 6.72 3.62
CA VAL A 52 4.93 7.47 3.67
C VAL A 52 5.26 8.15 2.34
N GLU A 53 4.81 7.60 1.22
CA GLU A 53 4.95 8.19 -0.12
C GLU A 53 3.86 9.21 -0.46
N GLY A 54 2.91 9.46 0.44
CA GLY A 54 1.84 10.43 0.25
C GLY A 54 0.77 10.02 -0.78
N GLN A 55 0.61 8.72 -1.04
CA GLN A 55 -0.46 8.15 -1.85
C GLN A 55 -1.77 8.06 -1.05
N VAL A 56 -2.20 9.22 -0.53
CA VAL A 56 -3.37 9.40 0.31
C VAL A 56 -4.22 10.51 -0.28
N VAL A 57 -5.52 10.26 -0.43
CA VAL A 57 -6.49 11.21 -1.01
C VAL A 57 -7.59 11.49 -0.01
N HIS A 58 -7.92 12.76 0.18
CA HIS A 58 -9.12 13.16 0.93
C HIS A 58 -10.30 13.33 -0.03
N LEU A 59 -11.44 12.72 0.28
CA LEU A 59 -12.64 12.82 -0.55
C LEU A 59 -13.19 14.25 -0.61
N SER A 60 -12.85 15.12 0.34
CA SER A 60 -13.18 16.56 0.27
C SER A 60 -12.59 17.24 -0.96
N ASP A 61 -11.49 16.70 -1.49
CA ASP A 61 -10.71 17.32 -2.57
C ASP A 61 -11.07 16.72 -3.94
N VAL A 62 -12.08 15.84 -3.98
CA VAL A 62 -12.47 15.09 -5.18
C VAL A 62 -13.82 15.55 -5.67
N GLU A 63 -13.81 16.18 -6.85
CA GLU A 63 -15.03 16.42 -7.64
C GLU A 63 -15.36 15.17 -8.47
N PRO A 64 -16.53 14.54 -8.30
CA PRO A 64 -16.90 13.33 -9.04
C PRO A 64 -17.35 13.66 -10.47
N SER A 65 -16.89 12.88 -11.45
CA SER A 65 -17.39 12.97 -12.82
C SER A 65 -18.81 12.41 -12.97
N ALA A 66 -19.51 12.77 -14.06
CA ALA A 66 -20.82 12.20 -14.38
C ALA A 66 -20.79 10.66 -14.43
N ARG A 67 -19.72 10.10 -15.00
CA ARG A 67 -19.49 8.65 -15.04
C ARG A 67 -19.34 8.05 -13.65
N ALA A 68 -18.64 8.72 -12.74
CA ALA A 68 -18.50 8.27 -11.36
C ALA A 68 -19.86 8.27 -10.64
N CYS A 69 -20.68 9.31 -10.85
CA CYS A 69 -22.04 9.41 -10.30
C CYS A 69 -22.95 8.28 -10.80
N GLU A 70 -22.89 7.93 -12.09
CA GLU A 70 -23.64 6.81 -12.67
C GLU A 70 -23.24 5.46 -12.06
N LEU A 71 -21.94 5.26 -11.82
CA LEU A 71 -21.38 4.01 -11.31
C LEU A 71 -21.47 3.86 -9.79
N ALA A 72 -21.75 4.93 -9.06
CA ALA A 72 -21.79 4.95 -7.60
C ALA A 72 -22.88 4.05 -7.01
N GLY A 73 -24.05 3.95 -7.66
CA GLY A 73 -25.12 3.05 -7.20
C GLY A 73 -25.55 3.23 -5.75
N GLY A 74 -25.43 4.45 -5.20
CA GLY A 74 -25.75 4.77 -3.81
C GLY A 74 -24.54 4.83 -2.86
N ASP A 75 -23.34 4.47 -3.31
CA ASP A 75 -22.07 4.76 -2.61
C ASP A 75 -21.60 6.19 -2.92
N ASP A 76 -20.51 6.64 -2.31
CA ASP A 76 -19.92 7.95 -2.56
C ASP A 76 -19.28 8.00 -3.96
N ALA A 77 -19.86 8.82 -4.85
CA ALA A 77 -19.34 9.01 -6.21
C ALA A 77 -17.89 9.50 -6.24
N ARG A 78 -17.42 10.18 -5.20
CA ARG A 78 -16.03 10.64 -5.09
C ARG A 78 -15.07 9.46 -4.93
N ARG A 79 -15.49 8.40 -4.23
CA ARG A 79 -14.71 7.16 -4.13
C ARG A 79 -14.59 6.48 -5.48
N ILE A 80 -15.70 6.39 -6.22
CA ILE A 80 -15.69 5.84 -7.59
C ILE A 80 -14.80 6.66 -8.50
N GLU A 81 -14.85 7.99 -8.41
CA GLU A 81 -13.99 8.87 -9.19
C GLU A 81 -12.50 8.56 -8.96
N VAL A 82 -12.07 8.35 -7.71
CA VAL A 82 -10.68 7.94 -7.41
C VAL A 82 -10.36 6.56 -8.00
N ILE A 83 -11.28 5.59 -7.91
CA ILE A 83 -11.12 4.29 -8.56
C ILE A 83 -10.92 4.45 -10.06
N LEU A 84 -11.74 5.28 -10.73
CA LEU A 84 -11.62 5.53 -12.18
C LEU A 84 -10.27 6.17 -12.53
N ARG A 85 -9.75 7.09 -11.71
CA ARG A 85 -8.43 7.72 -11.91
C ARG A 85 -7.27 6.74 -11.76
N GLU A 86 -7.41 5.73 -10.90
CA GLU A 86 -6.40 4.68 -10.70
C GLU A 86 -6.56 3.46 -11.63
N SER A 87 -7.60 3.47 -12.45
CA SER A 87 -7.88 2.42 -13.43
C SER A 87 -7.30 2.75 -14.80
N ARG A 88 -6.63 1.79 -15.41
CA ARG A 88 -6.35 1.78 -16.85
C ARG A 88 -7.60 1.39 -17.64
N GLU A 89 -8.30 0.35 -17.18
CA GLU A 89 -9.52 -0.16 -17.81
C GLU A 89 -10.51 -0.65 -16.76
N ILE A 90 -11.81 -0.47 -17.03
CA ILE A 90 -12.88 -1.05 -16.22
C ILE A 90 -13.25 -2.40 -16.80
N VAL A 91 -12.97 -3.46 -16.05
CA VAL A 91 -13.20 -4.85 -16.47
C VAL A 91 -14.64 -5.27 -16.22
N ARG A 92 -15.21 -4.89 -15.06
CA ARG A 92 -16.60 -5.20 -14.71
C ARG A 92 -17.15 -4.20 -13.71
N THR A 93 -18.43 -3.88 -13.85
CA THR A 93 -19.16 -3.07 -12.88
C THR A 93 -20.37 -3.83 -12.35
N ARG A 94 -20.58 -3.75 -11.04
CA ARG A 94 -21.81 -4.10 -10.34
C ARG A 94 -21.94 -3.13 -9.17
N PRO A 95 -22.56 -1.96 -9.36
CA PRO A 95 -22.51 -0.89 -8.38
C PRO A 95 -22.83 -1.34 -6.94
N PRO A 96 -22.03 -0.92 -5.94
CA PRO A 96 -20.87 -0.02 -6.06
C PRO A 96 -19.54 -0.73 -6.39
N LEU A 97 -19.54 -2.05 -6.60
CA LEU A 97 -18.34 -2.81 -6.93
C LEU A 97 -17.86 -2.48 -8.34
N VAL A 98 -16.59 -2.08 -8.44
CA VAL A 98 -15.86 -1.90 -9.69
C VAL A 98 -14.67 -2.86 -9.69
N ILE A 99 -14.55 -3.68 -10.72
CA ILE A 99 -13.34 -4.45 -11.01
C ILE A 99 -12.62 -3.75 -12.14
N ALA A 100 -11.33 -3.46 -11.94
CA ALA A 100 -10.54 -2.67 -12.87
C ALA A 100 -9.12 -3.23 -12.99
N GLU A 101 -8.52 -3.01 -14.15
CA GLU A 101 -7.08 -3.11 -14.33
C GLU A 101 -6.44 -1.81 -13.80
N THR A 102 -5.56 -1.91 -12.80
CA THR A 102 -4.78 -0.79 -12.27
C THR A 102 -3.76 -0.30 -13.30
N LYS A 103 -3.18 0.88 -13.07
CA LYS A 103 -2.03 1.37 -13.87
C LYS A 103 -0.83 0.42 -13.89
N HIS A 104 -0.72 -0.46 -12.89
CA HIS A 104 0.32 -1.49 -12.78
C HIS A 104 0.02 -2.76 -13.58
N GLY A 105 -1.23 -2.95 -14.04
CA GLY A 105 -1.67 -4.16 -14.74
C GLY A 105 -2.35 -5.21 -13.83
N PHE A 106 -2.53 -4.94 -12.53
CA PHE A 106 -3.31 -5.83 -11.66
C PHE A 106 -4.81 -5.69 -11.93
N VAL A 107 -5.52 -6.81 -12.09
CA VAL A 107 -6.98 -6.82 -12.15
C VAL A 107 -7.53 -7.10 -10.76
N CYS A 108 -8.11 -6.09 -10.12
CA CYS A 108 -8.61 -6.19 -8.75
C CYS A 108 -9.84 -5.32 -8.51
N ALA A 109 -10.46 -5.50 -7.34
CA ALA A 109 -11.57 -4.66 -6.91
C ALA A 109 -11.08 -3.24 -6.56
N SER A 110 -11.88 -2.24 -6.91
CA SER A 110 -11.65 -0.82 -6.62
C SER A 110 -10.28 -0.29 -7.09
N ALA A 111 -9.65 -0.94 -8.09
CA ALA A 111 -8.30 -0.59 -8.55
C ALA A 111 -7.25 -0.53 -7.41
N GLY A 112 -7.42 -1.32 -6.34
CA GLY A 112 -6.54 -1.30 -5.17
C GLY A 112 -6.70 -0.06 -4.26
N VAL A 113 -7.71 0.78 -4.52
CA VAL A 113 -8.05 1.92 -3.65
C VAL A 113 -8.70 1.42 -2.37
N ASP A 114 -8.12 1.79 -1.23
CA ASP A 114 -8.49 1.28 0.08
C ASP A 114 -9.02 2.37 1.01
N ALA A 115 -10.19 2.16 1.62
CA ALA A 115 -10.80 3.05 2.60
C ALA A 115 -10.69 2.55 4.07
N SER A 116 -10.32 1.28 4.27
CA SER A 116 -10.46 0.53 5.52
C SER A 116 -9.41 0.86 6.60
N ASN A 117 -8.33 1.57 6.26
CA ASN A 117 -7.24 1.94 7.19
C ASN A 117 -6.72 3.37 6.96
N ALA A 118 -7.57 4.24 6.45
CA ALA A 118 -7.24 5.63 6.19
C ALA A 118 -7.35 6.49 7.46
N LYS A 119 -6.66 7.63 7.49
CA LYS A 119 -6.68 8.56 8.64
C LYS A 119 -8.02 9.30 8.71
N GLY A 120 -9.01 8.65 9.31
CA GLY A 120 -10.34 9.20 9.54
C GLY A 120 -11.35 8.87 8.44
N PRO A 121 -12.63 9.23 8.66
CA PRO A 121 -13.64 9.16 7.62
C PRO A 121 -13.17 10.00 6.42
N ASP A 122 -13.58 9.60 5.21
CA ASP A 122 -13.31 10.34 3.96
C ASP A 122 -11.86 10.40 3.48
N THR A 123 -11.00 9.48 3.94
CA THR A 123 -9.65 9.34 3.40
C THR A 123 -9.51 8.01 2.66
N LEU A 124 -8.77 8.02 1.55
CA LEU A 124 -8.45 6.84 0.74
C LEU A 124 -6.93 6.68 0.63
N VAL A 125 -6.47 5.43 0.61
CA VAL A 125 -5.07 5.07 0.34
C VAL A 125 -5.01 4.41 -1.03
N LEU A 126 -4.13 4.93 -1.90
CA LEU A 126 -3.90 4.38 -3.23
C LEU A 126 -2.73 3.38 -3.19
N LEU A 127 -2.53 2.64 -4.29
CA LEU A 127 -1.31 1.84 -4.44
C LEU A 127 -0.07 2.76 -4.61
N PRO A 128 1.13 2.32 -4.20
CA PRO A 128 2.37 3.01 -4.54
C PRO A 128 2.50 3.15 -6.05
N ILE A 129 3.06 4.26 -6.55
CA ILE A 129 3.20 4.51 -8.00
C ILE A 129 4.19 3.52 -8.64
N ASP A 130 5.25 3.16 -7.92
CA ASP A 130 6.25 2.18 -8.33
C ASP A 130 6.67 1.34 -7.10
N PRO A 131 5.89 0.30 -6.75
CA PRO A 131 6.13 -0.49 -5.54
C PRO A 131 7.46 -1.23 -5.58
N ASP A 132 7.97 -1.55 -6.77
CA ASP A 132 9.27 -2.17 -6.97
C ASP A 132 10.41 -1.19 -6.65
N ALA A 133 10.28 0.07 -7.02
CA ALA A 133 11.23 1.11 -6.62
C ALA A 133 11.16 1.36 -5.11
N SER A 134 9.96 1.35 -4.52
CA SER A 134 9.79 1.43 -3.07
C SER A 134 10.47 0.27 -2.33
N ALA A 135 10.30 -0.97 -2.82
CA ALA A 135 10.96 -2.15 -2.28
C ALA A 135 12.49 -2.04 -2.35
N ARG A 136 13.03 -1.56 -3.48
CA ARG A 136 14.47 -1.30 -3.64
C ARG A 136 14.97 -0.25 -2.64
N ARG A 137 14.27 0.87 -2.50
CA ARG A 137 14.62 1.92 -1.51
C ARG A 137 14.62 1.38 -0.09
N LEU A 138 13.60 0.60 0.29
CA LEU A 138 13.54 -0.03 1.60
C LEU A 138 14.68 -1.00 1.84
N ARG A 139 15.00 -1.85 0.85
CA ARG A 139 16.13 -2.78 0.93
C ARG A 139 17.44 -2.03 1.16
N ASP A 140 17.68 -0.98 0.40
CA ASP A 140 18.91 -0.20 0.48
C ASP A 140 18.99 0.54 1.84
N ARG A 141 17.86 1.04 2.35
CA ARG A 141 17.78 1.68 3.67
C ARG A 141 18.01 0.71 4.82
N VAL A 142 17.48 -0.51 4.76
CA VAL A 142 17.75 -1.57 5.74
C VAL A 142 19.24 -1.95 5.73
N ARG A 143 19.84 -2.06 4.54
CA ARG A 143 21.27 -2.34 4.41
C ARG A 143 22.13 -1.24 5.01
N GLU A 144 21.77 0.03 4.80
CA GLU A 144 22.49 1.18 5.35
C GLU A 144 22.45 1.20 6.88
N LEU A 145 21.28 0.93 7.47
CA LEU A 145 21.06 1.06 8.92
C LEU A 145 21.44 -0.18 9.73
N ALA A 146 21.19 -1.38 9.21
CA ALA A 146 21.39 -2.64 9.91
C ALA A 146 22.59 -3.46 9.37
N GLY A 147 23.18 -3.05 8.24
CA GLY A 147 24.26 -3.81 7.58
C GLY A 147 23.80 -5.12 6.91
N ALA A 148 22.51 -5.45 6.99
CA ALA A 148 21.94 -6.70 6.49
C ALA A 148 21.46 -6.58 5.03
N ALA A 149 21.73 -7.59 4.22
CA ALA A 149 21.19 -7.69 2.86
C ALA A 149 19.96 -8.60 2.86
N VAL A 150 18.78 -7.98 2.70
CA VAL A 150 17.46 -8.64 2.76
C VAL A 150 16.75 -8.63 1.40
N GLY A 151 15.80 -9.54 1.21
CA GLY A 151 14.74 -9.39 0.21
C GLY A 151 13.62 -8.49 0.72
N VAL A 152 12.93 -7.77 -0.16
CA VAL A 152 11.77 -6.94 0.21
C VAL A 152 10.59 -7.26 -0.72
N ILE A 153 9.43 -7.50 -0.13
CA ILE A 153 8.15 -7.72 -0.83
C ILE A 153 7.17 -6.65 -0.34
N VAL A 154 6.57 -5.91 -1.28
CA VAL A 154 5.42 -5.05 -1.00
C VAL A 154 4.16 -5.84 -1.34
N SER A 155 3.29 -6.08 -0.36
CA SER A 155 2.11 -6.94 -0.49
C SER A 155 0.80 -6.15 -0.35
N ASP A 156 -0.25 -6.57 -1.05
CA ASP A 156 -1.61 -6.07 -0.89
C ASP A 156 -2.62 -7.22 -0.79
N SER A 157 -3.81 -6.95 -0.24
CA SER A 157 -4.79 -7.99 0.12
C SER A 157 -5.94 -8.17 -0.89
N PHE A 158 -5.71 -7.95 -2.18
CA PHE A 158 -6.75 -8.07 -3.22
C PHE A 158 -7.01 -9.50 -3.69
#